data_AF-A0A0D0CS02-F1
#
_entry.id   AF-A0A0D0CS02-F1
#
_cell.length_a   1.000
_cell.length_b   1.000
_cell.length_c   1.000
_cell.angle_alpha   90.00
_cell.angle_beta   90.00
_cell.angle_gamma   90.00
#
_symmetry.space_group_name_H-M   'P 1'
#
loop_
_entity.id
_entity.type
_entity.pdbx_description
1 polymer ?
#
loop_
_entity_poly.entity_id
_entity_poly.type
_entity_poly.pdbx_seq_one_letter_code
_entity_poly.pdbx_strand_id
1 'polypeptide(L)'
;MKNFWALLITITSLSAHTLAAVHASCPICPSSMGGLELHDGCTSQGITVCWYRKNEASSFRFCEYDSAGTLSPGGDYWCPTRVNTGTAPNCDSICYTSRRTA
;
A
#
# COMPACT_ATOMS: atom_id res chain seq x y z
N MET A 1 -30.21 34.92 25.22
CA MET A 1 -29.84 33.55 24.81
C MET A 1 -30.02 33.36 23.30
N LYS A 2 -29.12 33.87 22.43
CA LYS A 2 -29.30 33.77 20.96
C LYS A 2 -28.04 33.40 20.15
N ASN A 3 -26.89 33.26 20.81
CA ASN A 3 -25.62 32.98 20.15
C ASN A 3 -25.28 31.47 20.09
N PHE A 4 -26.02 30.64 20.84
CA PHE A 4 -25.78 29.19 20.90
C PHE A 4 -26.18 28.46 19.61
N TRP A 5 -27.25 28.93 18.96
CA TRP A 5 -27.76 28.27 17.75
C TRP A 5 -26.86 28.48 16.53
N ALA A 6 -26.22 29.64 16.42
CA ALA A 6 -25.29 29.91 15.33
C ALA A 6 -24.07 28.98 15.39
N LEU A 7 -23.51 28.77 16.58
CA LEU A 7 -22.35 27.88 16.81
C LEU A 7 -22.62 26.42 16.43
N LEU A 8 -23.82 25.91 16.72
CA LEU A 8 -24.24 24.56 16.37
C LEU A 8 -24.33 24.34 14.84
N ILE A 9 -24.78 25.36 14.10
CA ILE A 9 -24.86 25.32 12.63
C ILE A 9 -23.45 25.35 12.01
N THR A 10 -22.51 26.09 12.60
CA THR A 10 -21.13 26.12 12.09
C THR A 10 -20.37 24.82 12.34
N ILE A 11 -20.58 24.15 13.48
CA ILE A 11 -19.91 22.88 13.82
C ILE A 11 -20.41 21.73 12.93
N THR A 12 -21.71 21.67 12.66
CA THR A 12 -22.30 20.63 11.81
C THR A 12 -21.85 20.73 10.34
N SER A 13 -21.60 21.94 9.84
CA SER A 13 -20.98 22.12 8.51
C SER A 13 -19.51 21.66 8.48
N LEU A 14 -18.75 21.88 9.56
CA LEU A 14 -17.34 21.51 9.62
C LEU A 14 -17.13 19.98 9.71
N SER A 15 -18.04 19.25 10.35
CA SER A 15 -17.96 17.78 10.48
C SER A 15 -18.19 17.00 9.17
N ALA A 16 -18.69 17.64 8.11
CA ALA A 16 -18.88 16.99 6.81
C ALA A 16 -17.60 16.95 5.95
N HIS A 17 -16.58 17.75 6.28
CA HIS A 17 -15.39 17.92 5.44
C HIS A 17 -14.21 17.00 5.82
N THR A 18 -14.31 16.25 6.91
CA THR A 18 -13.25 15.33 7.38
C THR A 18 -13.45 13.88 6.92
N LEU A 19 -14.46 13.62 6.08
CA LEU A 19 -14.83 12.29 5.57
C LEU A 19 -14.54 12.13 4.06
N ALA A 20 -13.63 12.93 3.50
CA ALA A 20 -12.97 12.55 2.26
C ALA A 20 -12.03 11.38 2.57
N ALA A 21 -12.60 10.18 2.68
CA ALA A 21 -11.87 8.93 2.69
C ALA A 21 -11.07 8.86 1.38
N VAL A 22 -9.78 9.19 1.47
CA VAL A 22 -8.86 9.15 0.35
C VAL A 22 -8.52 7.68 0.11
N HIS A 23 -9.48 6.92 -0.42
CA HIS A 23 -9.25 5.56 -0.88
C HIS A 23 -8.13 5.62 -1.93
N ALA A 24 -6.95 5.18 -1.54
CA ALA A 24 -5.78 5.12 -2.40
C ALA A 24 -5.67 3.71 -2.98
N SER A 25 -5.29 3.63 -4.26
CA SER A 25 -4.94 2.37 -4.89
C SER A 25 -3.49 2.04 -4.51
N CYS A 26 -3.30 0.93 -3.81
CA CYS A 26 -1.99 0.47 -3.35
C CYS A 26 -1.62 -0.82 -4.08
N PRO A 27 -0.41 -0.94 -4.62
CA PRO A 27 0.08 -2.20 -5.17
C PRO A 27 0.08 -3.31 -4.13
N ILE A 28 -0.31 -4.50 -4.55
CA ILE A 28 -0.29 -5.72 -3.75
C ILE A 28 0.89 -6.56 -4.22
N CYS A 29 1.81 -6.89 -3.31
CA CYS A 29 2.87 -7.83 -3.61
C CYS A 29 2.30 -9.22 -3.88
N PRO A 30 2.59 -9.83 -5.04
CA PRO A 30 2.28 -11.23 -5.30
C PRO A 30 2.86 -12.13 -4.22
N SER A 31 2.11 -13.15 -3.79
CA SER A 31 2.56 -14.14 -2.80
C SER A 31 3.75 -14.95 -3.26
N SER A 32 3.91 -15.13 -4.57
CA SER A 32 5.08 -15.76 -5.19
C SER A 32 5.42 -15.13 -6.53
N MET A 33 6.69 -15.23 -6.91
CA MET A 33 7.19 -14.66 -8.15
C MET A 33 8.47 -15.39 -8.59
N GLY A 34 8.49 -15.91 -9.81
CA GLY A 34 9.67 -16.60 -10.36
C GLY A 34 10.16 -17.80 -9.51
N GLY A 35 9.25 -18.47 -8.79
CA GLY A 35 9.59 -19.54 -7.84
C GLY A 35 10.10 -19.07 -6.47
N LEU A 36 10.11 -17.76 -6.22
CA LEU A 36 10.44 -17.17 -4.93
C LEU A 36 9.16 -16.87 -4.15
N GLU A 37 9.19 -17.06 -2.84
CA GLU A 37 8.08 -16.70 -1.96
C GLU A 37 8.25 -15.28 -1.41
N LEU A 38 7.12 -14.57 -1.31
CA LEU A 38 7.08 -13.28 -0.64
C LEU A 38 7.48 -13.46 0.83
N HIS A 39 8.52 -12.75 1.24
CA HIS A 39 8.94 -12.67 2.62
C HIS A 39 8.17 -11.57 3.35
N ASP A 40 8.24 -10.36 2.79
CA ASP A 40 7.70 -9.14 3.37
C ASP A 40 7.39 -8.15 2.25
N GLY A 41 6.61 -7.12 2.52
CA GLY A 41 6.37 -6.03 1.59
C GLY A 41 5.91 -4.78 2.32
N CYS A 42 6.35 -3.61 1.86
CA CYS A 42 5.97 -2.35 2.45
C CYS A 42 5.55 -1.31 1.42
N THR A 43 4.48 -0.58 1.71
CA THR A 43 4.05 0.57 0.90
C THR A 43 4.31 1.86 1.65
N SER A 44 4.99 2.82 1.01
CA SER A 44 5.25 4.15 1.55
C SER A 44 5.07 5.20 0.46
N GLN A 45 4.30 6.26 0.74
CA GLN A 45 4.01 7.33 -0.22
C GLN A 45 3.52 6.82 -1.60
N GLY A 46 2.77 5.71 -1.62
CA GLY A 46 2.24 5.10 -2.85
C GLY A 46 3.25 4.25 -3.63
N ILE A 47 4.49 4.10 -3.15
CA ILE A 47 5.46 3.15 -3.70
C ILE A 47 5.44 1.88 -2.85
N THR A 48 5.29 0.73 -3.49
CA THR A 48 5.32 -0.57 -2.82
C THR A 48 6.61 -1.31 -3.12
N VAL A 49 7.33 -1.70 -2.08
CA VAL A 49 8.51 -2.55 -2.15
C VAL A 49 8.14 -3.95 -1.68
N CYS A 50 8.46 -4.96 -2.48
CA CYS A 50 8.20 -6.36 -2.19
C CYS A 50 9.53 -7.13 -2.07
N TRP A 51 9.72 -7.84 -0.96
CA TRP A 51 10.92 -8.65 -0.71
C TRP A 51 10.60 -10.13 -0.84
N TYR A 52 11.28 -10.79 -1.78
CA TYR A 52 11.13 -12.22 -2.05
C TYR A 52 12.36 -12.98 -1.57
N ARG A 53 12.15 -14.06 -0.82
CA ARG A 53 13.26 -14.85 -0.27
C ARG A 53 13.85 -15.74 -1.35
N LYS A 54 15.16 -15.66 -1.56
CA LYS A 54 15.90 -16.63 -2.39
C LYS A 54 16.22 -17.88 -1.59
N ASN A 55 16.62 -18.94 -2.30
CA ASN A 55 17.04 -20.20 -1.68
C ASN A 55 18.28 -20.03 -0.78
N GLU A 56 19.08 -19.00 -1.03
CA GLU A 56 20.19 -18.60 -0.17
C GLU A 56 19.66 -17.79 1.01
N ALA A 57 19.91 -18.28 2.23
CA ALA A 57 19.30 -17.83 3.49
C ALA A 57 19.47 -16.34 3.86
N SER A 58 20.22 -15.57 3.07
CA SER A 58 20.47 -14.14 3.30
C SER A 58 20.34 -13.28 2.04
N SER A 59 19.80 -13.81 0.95
CA SER A 59 19.59 -13.05 -0.28
C SER A 59 18.10 -12.85 -0.55
N PHE A 60 17.72 -11.58 -0.74
CA PHE A 60 16.38 -11.20 -1.13
C PHE A 60 16.38 -10.68 -2.56
N ARG A 61 15.24 -10.82 -3.24
CA ARG A 61 14.96 -10.08 -4.46
C ARG A 61 13.94 -9.00 -4.13
N PHE A 62 14.23 -7.78 -4.52
CA PHE A 62 13.35 -6.63 -4.28
C PHE A 62 12.66 -6.25 -5.60
N CYS A 63 11.36 -5.96 -5.51
CA CYS A 63 10.59 -5.38 -6.60
C CYS A 63 9.88 -4.14 -6.10
N GLU A 64 9.99 -3.06 -6.85
CA GLU A 64 9.40 -1.78 -6.50
C GLU A 64 8.32 -1.44 -7.50
N TYR A 65 7.14 -1.05 -7.00
CA TYR A 65 5.98 -0.72 -7.82
C TYR A 65 5.51 0.69 -7.49
N ASP A 66 5.12 1.43 -8.53
CA ASP A 66 4.44 2.71 -8.37
C ASP A 66 2.99 2.52 -7.90
N SER A 67 2.28 3.61 -7.61
CA SER A 67 0.89 3.57 -7.11
C SER A 67 -0.12 2.96 -8.10
N ALA A 68 0.24 2.83 -9.38
CA ALA A 68 -0.57 2.16 -10.38
C ALA A 68 -0.26 0.65 -10.47
N GLY A 69 0.65 0.15 -9.63
CA GLY A 69 1.11 -1.24 -9.64
C GLY A 69 2.09 -1.55 -10.76
N THR A 70 2.72 -0.55 -11.37
CA THR A 70 3.71 -0.72 -12.45
C THR A 70 5.10 -0.83 -11.85
N LEU A 71 5.92 -1.75 -12.38
CA LEU A 71 7.30 -1.92 -11.94
C LEU A 71 8.11 -0.63 -12.19
N SER A 72 8.83 -0.18 -11.16
CA SER A 72 9.74 0.96 -11.26
C SER A 72 10.83 0.72 -12.31
N PRO A 73 11.26 1.77 -13.03
CA PRO A 73 12.31 1.67 -14.04
C PRO A 73 13.63 1.22 -13.40
N GLY A 74 14.24 0.17 -13.96
CA GLY A 74 15.44 -0.45 -13.39
C GLY A 74 15.16 -1.59 -12.41
N GLY A 75 13.89 -1.94 -12.20
CA GLY A 75 13.50 -3.16 -11.49
C GLY A 75 14.09 -4.41 -12.11
N ASP A 76 14.25 -5.44 -11.28
CA ASP A 76 14.76 -6.74 -11.69
C ASP A 76 13.82 -7.37 -12.75
N TYR A 77 14.37 -7.92 -13.83
CA TYR A 77 13.59 -8.48 -14.95
C TYR A 77 12.74 -9.70 -14.56
N TRP A 78 12.99 -10.29 -13.40
CA TRP A 78 12.13 -11.34 -12.84
C TRP A 78 10.87 -10.79 -12.18
N CYS A 79 10.85 -9.50 -11.82
CA CYS A 79 9.67 -8.86 -11.27
C CYS A 79 8.58 -8.74 -12.35
N PRO A 80 7.32 -9.03 -12.02
CA PRO A 80 6.17 -8.71 -12.86
C PRO A 80 6.23 -7.24 -13.26
N THR A 81 5.95 -6.95 -14.53
CA THR A 81 5.87 -5.57 -15.01
C THR A 81 4.67 -4.83 -14.42
N ARG A 82 3.64 -5.58 -13.99
CA ARG A 82 2.44 -5.06 -13.37
C ARG A 82 1.91 -6.01 -12.30
N VAL A 83 1.42 -5.45 -11.21
CA VAL A 83 0.75 -6.18 -10.12
C VAL A 83 -0.65 -5.64 -9.89
N ASN A 84 -1.47 -6.41 -9.15
CA ASN A 84 -2.79 -5.96 -8.76
C ASN A 84 -2.69 -4.82 -7.76
N THR A 85 -3.63 -3.89 -7.84
CA THR A 85 -3.79 -2.82 -6.85
C THR A 85 -5.03 -3.08 -6.00
N GLY A 86 -4.90 -2.92 -4.69
CA GLY A 86 -6.01 -2.95 -3.74
C GLY A 86 -6.41 -1.56 -3.30
N THR A 87 -7.62 -1.41 -2.79
CA THR A 87 -8.10 -0.16 -2.21
C THR A 87 -7.84 -0.16 -0.71
N ALA A 88 -7.06 0.81 -0.22
CA ALA A 88 -6.84 1.00 1.22
C ALA A 88 -7.16 2.46 1.61
N PRO A 89 -7.56 2.72 2.87
CA PRO A 89 -7.80 4.08 3.36
C PRO A 89 -6.56 4.97 3.29
N ASN A 90 -5.36 4.37 3.22
CA ASN A 90 -4.08 5.01 2.96
C ASN A 90 -3.07 3.96 2.46
N CYS A 91 -2.22 4.35 1.51
CA CYS A 91 -1.05 3.55 1.12
C CYS A 91 0.20 3.88 1.96
N ASP A 92 0.02 4.59 3.06
CA ASP A 92 1.13 5.02 3.92
C ASP A 92 1.42 3.97 5.00
N SER A 93 2.58 3.34 4.87
CA SER A 93 3.23 2.48 5.86
C SER A 93 2.52 1.16 6.19
N ILE A 94 1.94 0.50 5.20
CA ILE A 94 1.54 -0.91 5.35
C ILE A 94 2.77 -1.77 5.05
N CYS A 95 3.60 -2.05 6.07
CA CYS A 95 4.55 -3.14 6.00
C CYS A 95 3.85 -4.42 6.49
N TYR A 96 3.77 -5.44 5.64
CA TYR A 96 3.17 -6.72 5.99
C TYR A 96 4.16 -7.85 5.71
N THR A 97 4.41 -8.63 6.76
CA THR A 97 5.03 -9.94 6.62
C THR A 97 4.00 -10.87 5.97
N SER A 98 4.42 -11.63 4.96
CA SER A 98 3.61 -12.73 4.43
C SER A 98 3.41 -13.75 5.55
N ARG A 99 2.31 -13.64 6.31
CA ARG A 99 1.95 -14.67 7.30
C ARG A 99 1.59 -15.91 6.51
N ARG A 100 2.47 -16.92 6.56
CA ARG A 100 2.09 -18.31 6.24
C ARG A 100 0.82 -18.63 7.02
N THR A 101 -0.32 -18.73 6.34
CA THR A 101 -1.40 -19.58 6.83
C THR A 101 -0.88 -21.00 6.77
N ALA A 102 -0.43 -21.47 7.94
CA ALA A 102 -0.16 -22.88 8.21
C ALA A 102 -1.47 -23.67 8.26
#